data_AF-A0A6J7ZXH9-F1
#
_entry.id   AF-A0A6J7ZXH9-F1
#
_cell.length_a   1.000
_cell.length_b   1.000
_cell.length_c   1.000
_cell.angle_alpha   90.00
_cell.angle_beta   90.00
_cell.angle_gamma   90.00
#
_symmetry.space_group_name_H-M   'P 1'
#
loop_
_entity.id
_entity.type
_entity.pdbx_description
1 polymer ?
#
loop_
_entity_poly.entity_id
_entity_poly.type
_entity_poly.pdbx_seq_one_letter_code
_entity_poly.pdbx_strand_id
1 'polypeptide(L)'
;MKYGLTTESEIPLTCTRLNTIGHLECAMFCAIKSNSGCEAIEIRSELDCCLFSSDKMVKKENSVSSLIKYGGPLHFFTTNTYDYLPVFDAGISFVDNSSIVFEVKTCRGAHIALMTEQTDTGPLYEVVIGGEKNTKVIIRRGKFFPAVLSEWAPSLVDCDSYQAFKVQIDGGYIEVKHIESNKTYNWTDPNPLNVSYVAIASWWNATGEWKFNV
;
A
#
# COMPACT_ATOMS: atom_id res chain seq x y z
N MET A 1 46.69 -12.17 6.52
CA MET A 1 46.15 -13.42 5.94
C MET A 1 44.89 -13.80 6.70
N LYS A 2 43.72 -13.75 6.05
CA LYS A 2 42.60 -14.74 6.01
C LYS A 2 42.68 -15.90 7.05
N TYR A 3 41.64 -16.35 7.78
CA TYR A 3 40.18 -16.46 7.57
C TYR A 3 39.42 -16.70 8.89
N GLY A 4 38.09 -16.49 8.88
CA GLY A 4 37.15 -17.26 9.72
C GLY A 4 35.73 -16.69 9.79
N LEU A 5 34.90 -16.96 8.77
CA LEU A 5 33.45 -16.76 8.79
C LEU A 5 32.79 -17.90 9.59
N THR A 6 31.87 -17.59 10.50
CA THR A 6 30.96 -18.59 11.09
C THR A 6 29.52 -18.20 10.79
N THR A 7 28.98 -18.88 9.78
CA THR A 7 27.58 -19.19 9.46
C THR A 7 26.49 -18.61 10.39
N GLU A 8 25.68 -17.68 9.87
CA GLU A 8 24.35 -17.40 10.43
C GLU A 8 23.40 -18.56 10.05
N SER A 9 22.81 -19.17 11.07
CA SER A 9 21.74 -20.14 10.91
C SER A 9 20.42 -19.41 10.63
N GLU A 10 19.85 -19.59 9.44
CA GLU A 10 18.48 -19.20 9.13
C GLU A 10 17.52 -19.99 10.05
N ILE A 11 16.85 -19.29 10.98
CA ILE A 11 15.74 -19.85 11.75
C ILE A 11 14.46 -19.19 11.23
N PRO A 12 13.47 -19.94 10.73
CA PRO A 12 12.23 -19.36 10.23
C PRO A 12 11.43 -18.73 11.37
N LEU A 13 11.12 -17.44 11.25
CA LEU A 13 10.23 -16.75 12.20
C LEU A 13 8.78 -17.13 11.89
N THR A 14 8.16 -17.87 12.81
CA THR A 14 6.72 -18.18 12.80
C THR A 14 5.95 -17.09 13.54
N CYS A 15 5.02 -16.43 12.86
CA CYS A 15 4.13 -15.44 13.47
C CYS A 15 3.00 -16.16 14.20
N THR A 16 2.95 -16.07 15.54
CA THR A 16 1.86 -16.65 16.32
C THR A 16 0.95 -15.52 16.82
N ARG A 17 -0.34 -15.59 16.48
CA ARG A 17 -1.38 -14.71 17.05
C ARG A 17 -1.41 -14.89 18.56
N LEU A 18 -1.04 -13.86 19.32
CA LEU A 18 -1.34 -13.81 20.75
C LEU A 18 -2.82 -13.44 20.90
N ASN A 19 -3.67 -14.45 21.09
CA ASN A 19 -5.04 -14.24 21.50
C ASN A 19 -5.09 -13.88 22.99
N THR A 20 -5.90 -12.86 23.30
CA THR A 20 -6.46 -12.48 24.61
C THR A 20 -5.55 -11.82 25.64
N ILE A 21 -5.70 -10.49 25.78
CA ILE A 21 -5.82 -9.81 27.08
C ILE A 21 -6.98 -8.80 26.96
N GLY A 22 -7.88 -8.82 27.94
CA GLY A 22 -9.17 -8.12 27.89
C GLY A 22 -9.07 -6.60 27.98
N HIS A 23 -10.06 -5.95 27.34
CA HIS A 23 -10.46 -4.55 27.51
C HIS A 23 -9.35 -3.49 27.60
N LEU A 24 -8.82 -3.10 26.45
CA LEU A 24 -8.85 -1.75 25.87
C LEU A 24 -7.98 -1.83 24.60
N GLU A 25 -8.49 -1.30 23.49
CA GLU A 25 -7.82 -0.96 22.23
C GLU A 25 -6.61 -1.82 21.83
N CYS A 26 -6.78 -2.61 20.75
CA CYS A 26 -5.68 -3.33 20.10
C CYS A 26 -4.61 -2.34 19.58
N ALA A 27 -3.73 -1.88 20.45
CA ALA A 27 -2.44 -1.36 20.06
C ALA A 27 -1.70 -2.48 19.33
N MET A 28 -1.27 -2.23 18.10
CA MET A 28 -0.35 -3.12 17.39
C MET A 28 0.91 -3.27 18.24
N PHE A 29 1.08 -4.41 18.90
CA PHE A 29 2.34 -4.76 19.52
C PHE A 29 3.27 -5.28 18.43
N CYS A 30 4.46 -4.70 18.31
CA CYS A 30 5.55 -5.33 17.57
C CYS A 30 6.47 -6.06 18.56
N ALA A 31 6.77 -7.34 18.29
CA ALA A 31 7.69 -8.13 19.10
C ALA A 31 9.04 -8.25 18.37
N ILE A 32 10.12 -7.83 19.02
CA ILE A 32 11.49 -8.07 18.55
C ILE A 32 12.01 -9.31 19.30
N LYS A 33 12.49 -10.31 18.57
CA LYS A 33 13.20 -11.44 19.18
C LYS A 33 14.69 -11.10 19.26
N SER A 34 15.20 -10.89 20.46
CA SER A 34 16.63 -10.79 20.74
C SER A 34 17.20 -12.15 21.14
N ASN A 35 18.53 -12.31 21.12
CA ASN A 35 19.22 -13.53 21.58
C ASN A 35 18.95 -13.88 23.05
N SER A 36 18.32 -13.00 23.82
CA SER A 36 17.93 -13.18 25.22
C SER A 36 16.42 -13.32 25.46
N GLY A 37 15.57 -13.27 24.42
CA GLY A 37 14.10 -13.41 24.54
C GLY A 37 13.31 -12.49 23.61
N CYS A 38 11.99 -12.70 23.54
CA CYS A 38 11.06 -11.78 22.86
C CYS A 38 10.77 -10.58 23.77
N GLU A 39 11.14 -9.38 23.34
CA GLU A 39 10.80 -8.14 24.03
C GLU A 39 9.63 -7.49 23.30
N ALA A 40 8.52 -7.24 24.00
CA ALA A 40 7.36 -6.56 23.46
C ALA A 40 7.60 -5.05 23.54
N ILE A 41 7.60 -4.36 22.40
CA ILE A 41 7.66 -2.90 22.37
C ILE A 41 6.23 -2.37 22.37
N GLU A 42 5.88 -1.65 23.44
CA GLU A 42 4.63 -0.92 23.55
C GLU A 42 4.71 0.35 22.69
N ILE A 43 3.92 0.39 21.62
CA ILE A 43 3.78 1.57 20.77
C ILE A 43 2.80 2.52 21.45
N ARG A 44 3.29 3.70 21.88
CA ARG A 44 2.51 4.65 22.71
C ARG A 44 1.96 5.86 21.94
N SER A 45 2.15 5.95 20.62
CA SER A 45 1.63 7.06 19.81
C SER A 45 1.30 6.66 18.36
N GLU A 46 0.35 7.37 17.73
CA GLU A 46 -0.07 7.16 16.33
C GLU A 46 1.04 7.45 15.30
N LEU A 47 2.16 8.03 15.71
CA LEU A 47 3.31 8.39 14.85
C LEU A 47 4.43 7.33 14.85
N ASP A 48 4.32 6.32 15.71
CA ASP A 48 5.34 5.28 15.88
C ASP A 48 4.98 4.04 15.04
N CYS A 49 5.23 4.10 13.73
CA CYS A 49 5.14 2.92 12.86
C CYS A 49 6.49 2.20 12.78
N CYS A 50 6.48 0.86 12.96
CA CYS A 50 7.64 0.03 12.70
C CYS A 50 7.73 -0.27 11.19
N LEU A 51 8.85 0.10 10.55
CA LEU A 51 9.14 -0.29 9.18
C LEU A 51 9.81 -1.67 9.17
N PHE A 52 9.28 -2.59 8.38
CA PHE A 52 9.89 -3.89 8.14
C PHE A 52 10.88 -3.77 6.96
N SER A 53 12.15 -4.05 7.21
CA SER A 53 13.16 -4.26 6.17
C SER A 53 13.93 -5.52 6.50
N SER A 54 13.81 -6.54 5.62
CA SER A 54 14.60 -7.79 5.61
C SER A 54 15.19 -8.18 6.98
N ASP A 55 14.32 -8.72 7.84
CA ASP A 55 14.64 -9.29 9.16
C ASP A 55 15.10 -8.33 10.27
N LYS A 56 14.98 -6.99 10.10
CA LYS A 56 15.26 -6.02 11.17
C LYS A 56 14.17 -4.97 11.34
N MET A 57 13.82 -4.72 12.60
CA MET A 57 12.96 -3.61 13.02
C MET A 57 13.82 -2.41 13.40
N VAL A 58 13.50 -1.21 12.89
CA VAL A 58 14.15 0.05 13.26
C VAL A 58 13.10 1.05 13.76
N LYS A 59 13.39 1.68 14.90
CA LYS A 59 12.58 2.77 15.48
C LYS A 59 12.84 4.06 14.70
N LYS A 60 11.80 4.74 14.23
CA LYS A 60 11.93 6.04 13.54
C LYS A 60 12.14 7.13 14.61
N GLU A 61 13.36 7.63 14.76
CA GLU A 61 13.60 8.83 15.58
C GLU A 61 13.43 10.10 14.74
N ASN A 62 12.78 11.10 15.34
CA ASN A 62 12.46 12.40 14.75
C ASN A 62 13.72 13.23 14.48
N SER A 63 14.37 13.06 13.33
CA SER A 63 15.07 14.15 12.64
C SER A 63 15.50 13.73 11.24
N VAL A 64 15.09 14.57 10.29
CA VAL A 64 15.46 14.69 8.87
C VAL A 64 16.74 13.97 8.41
N SER A 65 16.65 13.40 7.20
CA SER A 65 17.75 13.02 6.29
C SER A 65 18.55 11.75 6.57
N SER A 66 17.92 10.60 6.35
CA SER A 66 18.44 9.57 5.44
C SER A 66 17.49 8.38 5.50
N LEU A 67 16.54 8.31 4.57
CA LEU A 67 15.95 7.03 4.21
C LEU A 67 17.12 6.18 3.72
N ILE A 68 17.68 5.34 4.60
CA ILE A 68 18.62 4.32 4.19
C ILE A 68 17.82 3.42 3.26
N LYS A 69 18.03 3.59 1.94
CA LYS A 69 17.51 2.71 0.88
C LYS A 69 18.12 1.33 1.11
N TYR A 70 17.56 0.55 2.02
CA TYR A 70 17.70 -0.89 2.02
C TYR A 70 16.92 -1.34 0.79
N GLY A 71 17.63 -1.52 -0.33
CA GLY A 71 17.05 -1.72 -1.65
C GLY A 71 16.01 -2.84 -1.66
N GLY A 72 14.74 -2.46 -1.83
CA GLY A 72 13.60 -3.35 -1.87
C GLY A 72 12.30 -2.54 -1.98
N PRO A 73 11.17 -3.17 -2.36
CA PRO A 73 9.88 -2.50 -2.38
C PRO A 73 9.45 -2.05 -0.98
N LEU A 74 8.74 -0.93 -0.90
CA LEU A 74 8.01 -0.53 0.31
C LEU A 74 6.75 -1.39 0.44
N HIS A 75 6.52 -1.94 1.64
CA HIS A 75 5.38 -2.82 1.92
C HIS A 75 4.29 -2.08 2.71
N PHE A 76 3.03 -2.25 2.31
CA PHE A 76 1.86 -1.70 3.01
C PHE A 76 0.77 -2.76 3.16
N PHE A 77 -0.06 -2.61 4.20
CA PHE A 77 -1.20 -3.47 4.47
C PHE A 77 -2.46 -2.62 4.65
N THR A 78 -3.51 -2.93 3.90
CA THR A 78 -4.82 -2.28 4.05
C THR A 78 -5.79 -3.19 4.79
N THR A 79 -6.58 -2.60 5.69
CA THR A 79 -7.61 -3.30 6.47
C THR A 79 -8.84 -3.62 5.61
N ASN A 80 -9.82 -4.28 6.20
CA ASN A 80 -11.06 -4.68 5.54
C ASN A 80 -12.21 -3.65 5.67
N THR A 81 -11.90 -2.43 6.07
CA THR A 81 -12.89 -1.37 6.41
C THR A 81 -13.09 -0.34 5.31
N TYR A 82 -12.34 -0.42 4.19
CA TYR A 82 -12.32 0.60 3.11
C TYR A 82 -11.77 1.96 3.59
N ASP A 83 -10.92 1.97 4.60
CA ASP A 83 -10.24 3.20 5.00
C ASP A 83 -9.02 3.40 4.11
N TYR A 84 -8.92 4.58 3.49
CA TYR A 84 -7.79 4.94 2.65
C TYR A 84 -6.56 5.15 3.52
N LEU A 85 -5.54 4.34 3.30
CA LEU A 85 -4.22 4.45 3.91
C LEU A 85 -3.36 5.40 3.07
N PRO A 86 -2.96 6.57 3.59
CA PRO A 86 -2.02 7.46 2.91
C PRO A 86 -0.66 6.78 2.67
N VAL A 87 -0.11 6.93 1.47
CA VAL A 87 1.25 6.43 1.14
C VAL A 87 2.23 7.54 0.77
N PHE A 88 1.77 8.79 0.70
CA PHE A 88 2.60 9.94 0.34
C PHE A 88 3.66 10.30 1.40
N ASP A 89 3.43 9.97 2.67
CA ASP A 89 4.44 10.16 3.73
C ASP A 89 5.67 9.25 3.56
N ALA A 90 5.55 8.21 2.74
CA ALA A 90 6.65 7.33 2.35
C ALA A 90 7.34 7.77 1.03
N GLY A 91 6.99 8.95 0.50
CA GLY A 91 7.55 9.49 -0.75
C GLY A 91 6.81 9.06 -2.02
N ILE A 92 5.71 8.31 -1.90
CA ILE A 92 4.88 7.88 -3.05
C ILE A 92 3.85 8.96 -3.33
N SER A 93 4.14 9.86 -4.26
CA SER A 93 3.28 10.99 -4.58
C SER A 93 3.27 11.30 -6.08
N PHE A 94 2.36 12.17 -6.50
CA PHE A 94 2.32 12.71 -7.86
C PHE A 94 2.94 14.12 -7.98
N VAL A 95 3.60 14.61 -6.92
CA VAL A 95 4.25 15.94 -6.93
C VAL A 95 5.49 15.92 -7.85
N ASP A 96 6.32 14.89 -7.73
CA ASP A 96 7.56 14.74 -8.51
C ASP A 96 7.46 13.68 -9.62
N ASN A 97 6.31 12.99 -9.73
CA ASN A 97 6.14 11.86 -10.62
C ASN A 97 4.74 11.88 -11.26
N SER A 98 4.64 11.52 -12.53
CA SER A 98 3.36 11.37 -13.23
C SER A 98 2.80 9.96 -13.11
N SER A 99 3.47 9.04 -12.42
CA SER A 99 3.02 7.65 -12.29
C SER A 99 3.49 6.92 -11.03
N ILE A 100 2.67 6.00 -10.55
CA ILE A 100 3.05 5.04 -9.51
C ILE A 100 3.00 3.62 -10.08
N VAL A 101 3.94 2.78 -9.65
CA VAL A 101 3.98 1.36 -9.99
C VAL A 101 3.93 0.57 -8.69
N PHE A 102 3.01 -0.38 -8.63
CA PHE A 102 2.80 -1.19 -7.45
C PHE A 102 2.39 -2.61 -7.79
N GLU A 103 2.59 -3.50 -6.84
CA GLU A 103 2.01 -4.84 -6.84
C GLU A 103 1.00 -4.94 -5.71
N VAL A 104 -0.10 -5.65 -5.94
CA VAL A 104 -1.13 -5.85 -4.92
C VAL A 104 -1.64 -7.29 -4.93
N LYS A 105 -1.85 -7.84 -3.74
CA LYS A 105 -2.54 -9.12 -3.49
C LYS A 105 -3.79 -8.85 -2.67
N THR A 106 -4.97 -9.12 -3.23
CA THR A 106 -6.28 -8.87 -2.62
C THR A 106 -7.39 -9.67 -3.30
N CYS A 107 -8.39 -10.09 -2.54
CA CYS A 107 -9.46 -10.94 -3.05
C CYS A 107 -10.61 -10.20 -3.76
N ARG A 108 -10.79 -8.89 -3.51
CA ARG A 108 -12.06 -8.22 -3.87
C ARG A 108 -11.93 -6.88 -4.57
N GLY A 109 -10.73 -6.31 -4.59
CA GLY A 109 -10.47 -5.07 -5.29
C GLY A 109 -9.37 -4.25 -4.63
N ALA A 110 -8.64 -3.54 -5.48
CA ALA A 110 -7.60 -2.59 -5.13
C ALA A 110 -8.10 -1.19 -5.47
N HIS A 111 -8.09 -0.31 -4.48
CA HIS A 111 -8.55 1.07 -4.58
C HIS A 111 -7.38 2.02 -4.45
N ILE A 112 -7.33 2.99 -5.34
CA ILE A 112 -6.30 4.02 -5.36
C ILE A 112 -7.02 5.36 -5.42
N ALA A 113 -6.86 6.16 -4.38
CA ALA A 113 -7.33 7.54 -4.34
C ALA A 113 -6.19 8.47 -4.79
N LEU A 114 -6.47 9.23 -5.85
CA LEU A 114 -5.61 10.28 -6.40
C LEU A 114 -6.17 11.62 -5.94
N MET A 115 -5.62 12.18 -4.87
CA MET A 115 -6.25 13.23 -4.08
C MET A 115 -5.57 14.60 -4.30
N THR A 116 -6.35 15.67 -4.24
CA THR A 116 -5.84 17.06 -4.25
C THR A 116 -5.44 17.54 -2.86
N GLU A 117 -5.90 16.86 -1.81
CA GLU A 117 -5.67 17.16 -0.40
C GLU A 117 -5.15 15.91 0.32
N GLN A 118 -4.64 16.07 1.55
CA GLN A 118 -4.11 14.94 2.34
C GLN A 118 -5.20 14.01 2.88
N THR A 119 -6.48 14.37 2.70
CA THR A 119 -7.66 13.62 3.15
C THR A 119 -8.53 13.22 1.96
N ASP A 120 -9.23 12.10 2.09
CA ASP A 120 -10.13 11.55 1.06
C ASP A 120 -11.53 12.19 1.04
N THR A 121 -11.74 13.24 1.84
CA THR A 121 -12.99 14.01 1.89
C THR A 121 -13.06 15.11 0.82
N GLY A 122 -11.92 15.48 0.23
CA GLY A 122 -11.82 16.49 -0.81
C GLY A 122 -11.98 15.94 -2.23
N PRO A 123 -11.74 16.78 -3.25
CA PRO A 123 -11.70 16.33 -4.64
C PRO A 123 -10.64 15.24 -4.86
N LEU A 124 -11.03 14.15 -5.53
CA LEU A 124 -10.12 13.06 -5.87
C LEU A 124 -10.61 12.31 -7.10
N TYR A 125 -9.70 11.56 -7.72
CA TYR A 125 -10.08 10.43 -8.57
C TYR A 125 -9.97 9.13 -7.78
N GLU A 126 -10.97 8.28 -7.90
CA GLU A 126 -10.96 6.93 -7.35
C GLU A 126 -10.79 5.95 -8.49
N VAL A 127 -9.66 5.25 -8.50
CA VAL A 127 -9.36 4.13 -9.40
C VAL A 127 -9.65 2.84 -8.64
N VAL A 128 -10.52 2.00 -9.20
CA VAL A 128 -10.86 0.69 -8.64
C VAL A 128 -10.46 -0.39 -9.63
N ILE A 129 -9.52 -1.23 -9.24
CA ILE A 129 -9.08 -2.40 -9.98
C ILE A 129 -9.74 -3.62 -9.36
N GLY A 130 -10.41 -4.43 -10.17
CA GLY A 130 -11.19 -5.54 -9.67
C GLY A 130 -12.53 -5.11 -9.05
N GLY A 131 -13.09 -3.99 -9.52
CA GLY A 131 -14.45 -3.56 -9.16
C GLY A 131 -15.52 -4.58 -9.57
N GLU A 132 -16.70 -4.49 -8.96
CA GLU A 132 -17.83 -5.39 -9.21
C GLU A 132 -17.44 -6.88 -9.13
N LYS A 133 -16.92 -7.32 -7.98
CA LYS A 133 -16.48 -8.71 -7.75
C LYS A 133 -15.33 -9.13 -8.68
N ASN A 134 -14.30 -8.30 -8.80
CA ASN A 134 -13.12 -8.57 -9.63
C ASN A 134 -13.45 -8.73 -11.13
N THR A 135 -14.40 -7.94 -11.64
CA THR A 135 -14.82 -8.01 -13.05
C THR A 135 -14.55 -6.76 -13.86
N LYS A 136 -14.19 -5.64 -13.22
CA LYS A 136 -14.04 -4.35 -13.88
C LYS A 136 -12.85 -3.53 -13.40
N VAL A 137 -12.41 -2.63 -14.28
CA VAL A 137 -11.69 -1.42 -13.89
C VAL A 137 -12.67 -0.25 -13.90
N ILE A 138 -12.70 0.52 -12.82
CA ILE A 138 -13.60 1.65 -12.66
C ILE A 138 -12.77 2.90 -12.34
N ILE A 139 -13.09 4.01 -13.00
CA ILE A 139 -12.58 5.34 -12.64
C ILE A 139 -13.78 6.20 -12.25
N ARG A 140 -13.65 6.93 -11.14
CA ARG A 140 -14.64 7.88 -10.63
C ARG A 140 -13.98 9.20 -10.31
N ARG A 141 -14.71 10.30 -10.49
CA ARG A 141 -14.29 11.65 -10.09
C ARG A 141 -14.80 11.99 -8.69
N GLY A 142 -14.45 11.16 -7.72
CA GLY A 142 -14.80 11.30 -6.31
C GLY A 142 -15.02 9.95 -5.63
N LYS A 143 -14.81 9.89 -4.31
CA LYS A 143 -15.07 8.68 -3.51
C LYS A 143 -16.57 8.35 -3.57
N PHE A 144 -16.91 7.14 -4.00
CA PHE A 144 -18.30 6.68 -4.19
C PHE A 144 -19.14 7.46 -5.21
N PHE A 145 -18.53 8.26 -6.08
CA PHE A 145 -19.26 8.93 -7.14
C PHE A 145 -19.62 7.94 -8.27
N PRO A 146 -20.57 8.28 -9.15
CA PRO A 146 -20.80 7.51 -10.37
C PRO A 146 -19.51 7.32 -11.19
N ALA A 147 -19.40 6.15 -11.82
CA ALA A 147 -18.28 5.83 -12.69
C ALA A 147 -18.26 6.76 -13.91
N VAL A 148 -17.10 7.36 -14.19
CA VAL A 148 -16.80 8.00 -15.49
C VAL A 148 -16.21 6.99 -16.47
N LEU A 149 -15.58 5.94 -15.95
CA LEU A 149 -15.15 4.75 -16.69
C LEU A 149 -15.60 3.50 -15.93
N SER A 150 -16.13 2.51 -16.66
CA SER A 150 -16.45 1.18 -16.12
C SER A 150 -16.22 0.14 -17.23
N GLU A 151 -15.02 -0.40 -17.29
CA GLU A 151 -14.60 -1.33 -18.36
C GLU A 151 -14.52 -2.77 -17.85
N TRP A 152 -14.93 -3.71 -18.70
CA TRP A 152 -14.87 -5.14 -18.42
C TRP A 152 -13.42 -5.63 -18.40
N ALA A 153 -13.00 -6.16 -17.25
CA ALA A 153 -11.66 -6.62 -16.97
C ALA A 153 -11.68 -7.70 -15.88
N PRO A 154 -12.06 -8.94 -16.22
CA PRO A 154 -12.21 -10.00 -15.23
C PRO A 154 -10.86 -10.51 -14.74
N SER A 155 -10.84 -10.87 -13.46
CA SER A 155 -9.73 -11.57 -12.80
C SER A 155 -8.42 -10.79 -12.82
N LEU A 156 -8.47 -9.49 -12.50
CA LEU A 156 -7.26 -8.64 -12.45
C LEU A 156 -6.52 -8.72 -11.11
N VAL A 157 -7.21 -8.91 -9.99
CA VAL A 157 -6.57 -9.11 -8.68
C VAL A 157 -6.70 -10.56 -8.23
N ASP A 158 -5.83 -11.00 -7.35
CA ASP A 158 -5.78 -12.37 -6.85
C ASP A 158 -5.52 -12.42 -5.33
N CYS A 159 -6.09 -13.43 -4.66
CA CYS A 159 -5.95 -13.60 -3.21
C CYS A 159 -4.57 -14.11 -2.79
N ASP A 160 -3.91 -14.88 -3.67
CA ASP A 160 -2.76 -15.71 -3.34
C ASP A 160 -1.49 -15.22 -4.05
N SER A 161 -1.64 -14.40 -5.10
CA SER A 161 -0.56 -13.87 -5.92
C SER A 161 -0.62 -12.35 -6.05
N TYR A 162 0.58 -11.74 -6.12
CA TYR A 162 0.72 -10.32 -6.41
C TYR A 162 0.46 -10.06 -7.89
N GLN A 163 -0.35 -9.03 -8.16
CA GLN A 163 -0.65 -8.54 -9.50
C GLN A 163 -0.09 -7.13 -9.65
N ALA A 164 0.63 -6.87 -10.74
CA ALA A 164 1.39 -5.65 -10.93
C ALA A 164 0.66 -4.64 -11.83
N PHE A 165 0.60 -3.38 -11.37
CA PHE A 165 -0.07 -2.30 -12.07
C PHE A 165 0.78 -1.02 -12.11
N LYS A 166 0.51 -0.20 -13.13
CA LYS A 166 0.92 1.20 -13.17
C LYS A 166 -0.33 2.07 -13.23
N VAL A 167 -0.36 3.12 -12.41
CA VAL A 167 -1.34 4.20 -12.53
C VAL A 167 -0.58 5.46 -12.87
N GLN A 168 -0.98 6.15 -13.92
CA GLN A 168 -0.38 7.42 -14.33
C GLN A 168 -1.44 8.50 -14.51
N ILE A 169 -1.04 9.74 -14.25
CA ILE A 169 -1.82 10.94 -14.48
C ILE A 169 -0.99 11.99 -15.21
N ASP A 170 -1.55 12.57 -16.28
CA ASP A 170 -0.92 13.66 -17.03
C ASP A 170 -1.99 14.61 -17.58
N GLY A 171 -2.01 15.86 -17.12
CA GLY A 171 -2.97 16.87 -17.60
C GLY A 171 -4.45 16.45 -17.55
N GLY A 172 -4.83 15.58 -16.60
CA GLY A 172 -6.18 15.00 -16.49
C GLY A 172 -6.41 13.69 -17.24
N TYR A 173 -5.46 13.21 -18.03
CA TYR A 173 -5.44 11.86 -18.57
C TYR A 173 -5.04 10.88 -17.47
N ILE A 174 -5.94 9.97 -17.10
CA ILE A 174 -5.72 8.92 -16.11
C ILE A 174 -5.63 7.60 -16.85
N GLU A 175 -4.54 6.87 -16.64
CA GLU A 175 -4.34 5.55 -17.22
C GLU A 175 -4.00 4.53 -16.14
N VAL A 176 -4.68 3.39 -16.20
CA VAL A 176 -4.41 2.18 -15.42
C VAL A 176 -3.89 1.12 -16.37
N LYS A 177 -2.71 0.60 -16.10
CA LYS A 177 -2.08 -0.43 -16.92
C LYS A 177 -1.80 -1.67 -16.08
N HIS A 178 -2.28 -2.83 -16.54
CA HIS A 178 -1.86 -4.11 -16.00
C HIS A 178 -0.53 -4.51 -16.64
N ILE A 179 0.51 -4.75 -15.83
CA ILE A 179 1.88 -4.87 -16.32
C ILE A 179 2.07 -6.16 -17.14
N GLU A 180 1.59 -7.30 -16.63
CA GLU A 180 1.82 -8.59 -17.29
C GLU A 180 1.08 -8.73 -18.62
N SER A 181 -0.20 -8.34 -18.65
CA SER A 181 -1.02 -8.45 -19.87
C SER A 181 -0.86 -7.26 -20.81
N ASN A 182 -0.17 -6.21 -20.38
CA ASN A 182 -0.01 -4.94 -21.10
C ASN A 182 -1.35 -4.28 -21.50
N LYS A 183 -2.46 -4.65 -20.83
CA LYS A 183 -3.78 -4.05 -21.04
C LYS A 183 -3.88 -2.71 -20.32
N THR A 184 -4.58 -1.78 -20.94
CA THR A 184 -4.69 -0.40 -20.50
C THR A 184 -6.15 0.04 -20.45
N TYR A 185 -6.49 0.81 -19.43
CA TYR A 185 -7.80 1.42 -19.19
C TYR A 185 -7.58 2.90 -18.92
N ASN A 186 -8.26 3.79 -19.63
CA ASN A 186 -7.98 5.21 -19.51
C ASN A 186 -9.22 6.10 -19.68
N TRP A 187 -9.13 7.29 -19.11
CA TRP A 187 -10.13 8.33 -19.23
C TRP A 187 -9.48 9.71 -19.06
N THR A 188 -9.98 10.70 -19.78
CA THR A 188 -9.49 12.09 -19.68
C THR A 188 -10.56 12.97 -19.06
N ASP A 189 -10.20 13.67 -17.99
CA ASP A 189 -11.06 14.69 -17.38
C ASP A 189 -11.05 15.98 -18.21
N PRO A 190 -12.21 16.49 -18.68
CA PRO A 190 -12.28 17.81 -19.32
C PRO A 190 -11.98 18.97 -18.36
N ASN A 191 -12.04 18.76 -17.04
CA ASN A 191 -11.68 19.75 -16.02
C ASN A 191 -10.75 19.12 -14.95
N PRO A 192 -9.45 18.98 -15.26
CA PRO A 192 -8.50 18.21 -14.46
C PRO A 192 -8.36 18.69 -13.01
N LEU A 193 -8.24 17.74 -12.09
CA LEU A 193 -7.85 17.98 -10.70
C LEU A 193 -6.33 18.07 -10.57
N ASN A 194 -5.85 18.92 -9.68
CA ASN A 194 -4.43 19.01 -9.34
C ASN A 194 -4.07 17.96 -8.28
N VAL A 195 -3.82 16.73 -8.72
CA VAL A 195 -3.48 15.59 -7.84
C VAL A 195 -2.08 15.77 -7.29
N SER A 196 -1.91 15.54 -5.99
CA SER A 196 -0.60 15.53 -5.33
C SER A 196 -0.42 14.34 -4.39
N TYR A 197 -1.52 13.82 -3.84
CA TYR A 197 -1.49 12.82 -2.78
C TYR A 197 -2.06 11.49 -3.28
N VAL A 198 -1.54 10.40 -2.72
CA VAL A 198 -1.98 9.04 -3.00
C VAL A 198 -2.35 8.34 -1.72
N ALA A 199 -3.49 7.66 -1.73
CA ALA A 199 -3.86 6.70 -0.71
C ALA A 199 -4.39 5.41 -1.35
N ILE A 200 -4.28 4.32 -0.61
CA ILE A 200 -4.67 2.97 -1.06
C ILE A 200 -5.68 2.35 -0.10
N ALA A 201 -6.58 1.54 -0.63
CA ALA A 201 -7.51 0.76 0.18
C ALA A 201 -7.84 -0.57 -0.51
N SER A 202 -8.31 -1.53 0.28
CA SER A 202 -8.98 -2.73 -0.24
C SER A 202 -10.48 -2.62 -0.08
N TRP A 203 -11.23 -3.37 -0.89
CA TRP A 203 -12.69 -3.42 -0.79
C TRP A 203 -13.14 -3.86 0.63
N TRP A 204 -14.37 -3.52 1.03
CA TRP A 204 -14.95 -4.00 2.28
C TRP A 204 -14.84 -5.53 2.42
N ASN A 205 -14.52 -5.99 3.63
CA ASN A 205 -14.32 -7.40 3.94
C ASN A 205 -13.18 -8.06 3.14
N ALA A 206 -12.22 -7.29 2.65
CA ALA A 206 -10.97 -7.79 2.09
C ALA A 206 -9.78 -6.96 2.61
N THR A 207 -8.69 -7.64 2.96
CA THR A 207 -7.40 -7.00 3.22
C THR A 207 -6.60 -6.92 1.92
N GLY A 208 -5.60 -6.05 1.88
CA GLY A 208 -4.65 -5.97 0.77
C GLY A 208 -3.21 -5.95 1.26
N GLU A 209 -2.34 -6.68 0.57
CA GLU A 209 -0.89 -6.54 0.71
C GLU A 209 -0.35 -5.81 -0.52
N TRP A 210 0.45 -4.77 -0.30
CA TRP A 210 0.89 -3.87 -1.36
C TRP A 210 2.41 -3.71 -1.34
N LYS A 211 3.00 -3.60 -2.52
CA LYS A 211 4.42 -3.33 -2.73
C LYS A 211 4.60 -2.16 -3.68
N PHE A 212 5.40 -1.18 -3.31
CA PHE A 212 5.75 -0.05 -4.17
C PHE A 212 7.25 -0.02 -4.43
N ASN A 213 7.64 0.08 -5.70
CA ASN A 213 9.04 0.23 -6.10
C ASN A 213 9.37 1.73 -6.19
N VAL A 214 10.28 2.23 -5.33
CA VAL A 214 10.71 3.64 -5.22
C VAL A 214 12.24 3.81 -5.21
#